data_AF-A0A966UJU8-F1
#
_entry.id   AF-A0A966UJU8-F1
#
_cell.length_a   1.000
_cell.length_b   1.000
_cell.length_c   1.000
_cell.angle_alpha   90.00
_cell.angle_beta   90.00
_cell.angle_gamma   90.00
#
_symmetry.space_group_name_H-M   'P 1'
#
loop_
_entity.id
_entity.type
_entity.pdbx_description
1 polymer ?
#
loop_
_entity_poly.entity_id
_entity_poly.type
_entity_poly.pdbx_seq_one_letter_code
_entity_poly.pdbx_strand_id
1 'polypeptide(L)'
;MNTNVGPGETRGPVMSGDRHVALVSCVEALDVDYDMDLVREAVDRVGARVQVVSWDDPTVDWTAFDVAVIRSTWDYHRRFDEFMAWVRS
;
A
#
# COMPACT_ATOMS: atom_id res chain seq x y z
N MET A 1 39.34 -15.79 19.62
CA MET A 1 38.49 -16.23 18.50
C MET A 1 37.40 -15.18 18.31
N ASN A 2 37.36 -14.54 17.15
CA ASN A 2 36.29 -13.63 16.76
C ASN A 2 35.28 -14.42 15.91
N THR A 3 33.98 -14.23 16.16
CA THR A 3 32.98 -14.24 15.10
C THR A 3 32.02 -13.08 15.33
N ASN A 4 32.02 -12.20 14.34
CA ASN A 4 31.31 -10.95 14.18
C ASN A 4 29.79 -11.15 14.27
N VAL A 5 29.11 -10.37 15.12
CA VAL A 5 27.69 -10.08 14.94
C VAL A 5 27.64 -8.99 13.86
N GLY A 6 27.06 -9.32 12.70
CA GLY A 6 26.87 -8.34 11.62
C GLY A 6 26.08 -7.13 12.13
N PRO A 7 26.39 -5.91 11.65
CA PRO A 7 25.68 -4.73 12.12
C PRO A 7 24.20 -4.88 11.76
N GLY A 8 23.35 -4.81 12.78
CA GLY A 8 21.92 -4.64 12.58
C GLY A 8 21.72 -3.46 11.65
N GLU A 9 21.05 -3.71 10.53
CA GLU A 9 20.68 -2.68 9.59
C GLU A 9 19.67 -1.76 10.28
N THR A 10 20.17 -0.76 10.99
CA THR A 10 19.38 0.40 11.35
C THR A 10 18.98 1.05 10.05
N ARG A 11 17.80 0.70 9.54
CA ARG A 11 17.10 1.53 8.55
C ARG A 11 17.13 2.94 9.13
N GLY A 12 17.86 3.83 8.46
CA GLY A 12 17.94 5.23 8.86
C GLY A 12 16.54 5.82 9.00
N PRO A 13 16.38 6.97 9.69
CA PRO A 13 15.07 7.60 9.81
C PRO A 13 14.50 7.78 8.41
N VAL A 14 13.41 7.06 8.12
CA VAL A 14 12.62 7.32 6.91
C VAL A 14 12.20 8.77 7.06
N MET A 15 12.64 9.63 6.15
CA MET A 15 12.24 11.03 6.10
C MET A 15 10.72 11.04 5.90
N SER A 16 10.05 11.27 7.03
CA SER A 16 8.65 10.97 7.33
C SER A 16 7.71 12.01 6.70
N GLY A 17 7.91 12.34 5.43
CA GLY A 17 7.09 13.34 4.71
C GLY A 17 7.00 13.13 3.21
N ASP A 18 7.88 12.28 2.64
CA ASP A 18 7.98 12.09 1.19
C ASP A 18 7.33 10.80 0.71
N ARG A 19 7.07 9.83 1.60
CA ARG A 19 6.51 8.54 1.18
C ARG A 19 5.04 8.66 0.84
N HIS A 20 4.68 8.25 -0.38
CA HIS A 20 3.34 8.21 -0.90
C HIS A 20 2.86 6.76 -1.05
N VAL A 21 1.82 6.41 -0.29
CA VAL A 21 1.28 5.05 -0.16
C VAL A 21 -0.08 4.96 -0.85
N ALA A 22 -0.22 4.00 -1.77
CA ALA A 22 -1.53 3.59 -2.27
C ALA A 22 -2.12 2.51 -1.35
N LEU A 23 -3.28 2.77 -0.76
CA LEU A 23 -4.12 1.75 -0.14
C LEU A 23 -5.10 1.24 -1.20
N VAL A 24 -4.87 0.02 -1.66
CA VAL A 24 -5.59 -0.52 -2.81
C VAL A 24 -6.88 -1.20 -2.35
N SER A 25 -8.00 -0.76 -2.93
CA SER A 25 -9.36 -1.23 -2.67
C SER A 25 -10.07 -1.58 -3.98
N CYS A 26 -11.37 -1.83 -3.93
CA CYS A 26 -12.26 -1.87 -5.09
C CYS A 26 -13.54 -1.09 -4.81
N VAL A 27 -14.26 -0.70 -5.87
CA VAL A 27 -15.49 0.12 -5.76
C VAL A 27 -16.49 -0.45 -4.75
N GLU A 28 -16.67 -1.77 -4.74
CA GLU A 28 -17.62 -2.44 -3.84
C GLU A 28 -17.23 -2.36 -2.35
N ALA A 29 -15.95 -2.12 -2.06
CA ALA A 29 -15.43 -2.15 -0.70
C ALA A 29 -15.23 -0.75 -0.07
N LEU A 30 -15.30 0.33 -0.86
CA LEU A 30 -15.00 1.69 -0.39
C LEU A 30 -15.86 2.12 0.81
N ASP A 31 -17.13 1.73 0.84
CA ASP A 31 -18.08 2.11 1.90
C ASP A 31 -18.18 1.09 3.05
N VAL A 32 -17.52 -0.07 2.93
CA VAL A 32 -17.68 -1.20 3.86
C VAL A 32 -16.36 -1.67 4.49
N ASP A 33 -15.22 -1.14 4.04
CA ASP A 33 -13.94 -1.31 4.71
C ASP A 33 -13.84 -0.37 5.92
N TYR A 34 -14.40 -0.80 7.04
CA TYR A 34 -14.40 -0.04 8.29
C TYR A 34 -13.01 0.21 8.89
N ASP A 35 -11.99 -0.55 8.46
CA ASP A 35 -10.61 -0.34 8.89
C ASP A 35 -9.93 0.80 8.13
N MET A 36 -10.46 1.21 6.97
CA MET A 36 -9.75 2.09 6.03
C MET A 36 -9.36 3.42 6.67
N ASP A 37 -10.25 4.01 7.46
CA ASP A 37 -9.96 5.29 8.14
C ASP A 37 -8.92 5.12 9.26
N LEU A 38 -8.98 4.02 10.01
CA LEU A 38 -7.96 3.70 11.03
C LEU A 38 -6.58 3.49 10.41
N VAL A 39 -6.51 2.84 9.25
CA VAL A 39 -5.26 2.65 8.51
C VAL A 39 -4.75 3.97 7.97
N ARG A 40 -5.61 4.82 7.38
CA ARG A 40 -5.22 6.16 6.91
C ARG A 40 -4.62 7.01 8.04
N GLU A 41 -5.28 7.07 9.19
CA GLU A 41 -4.77 7.76 10.37
C GLU A 41 -3.42 7.19 10.84
N ALA A 42 -3.24 5.86 10.80
CA ALA A 42 -1.98 5.24 11.18
C ALA A 42 -0.84 5.61 10.22
N VAL A 43 -1.12 5.70 8.92
CA VAL A 43 -0.15 6.11 7.90
C VAL A 43 0.23 7.60 8.07
N ASP A 44 -0.74 8.46 8.35
CA ASP A 44 -0.51 9.88 8.61
C ASP A 44 0.33 10.09 9.89
N ARG A 45 0.08 9.31 10.95
CA ARG A 45 0.89 9.35 12.18
C ARG A 45 2.36 8.98 11.98
N VAL A 46 2.69 8.22 10.93
CA VAL A 46 4.09 7.91 10.55
C VAL A 46 4.59 8.81 9.42
N GLY A 47 3.87 9.92 9.16
CA GLY A 47 4.20 10.98 8.22
C GLY A 47 4.28 10.56 6.76
N ALA A 48 3.61 9.47 6.37
CA ALA A 48 3.45 9.15 4.96
C ALA A 48 2.14 9.75 4.43
N ARG A 49 2.12 10.11 3.15
CA ARG A 49 0.89 10.47 2.43
C ARG A 49 0.19 9.20 2.00
N VAL A 50 -1.14 9.22 2.03
CA VAL A 50 -1.94 8.05 1.68
C VAL A 50 -3.07 8.42 0.74
N GLN A 51 -3.28 7.60 -0.28
CA GLN A 51 -4.41 7.68 -1.19
C GLN A 51 -5.09 6.31 -1.27
N VAL A 52 -6.42 6.28 -1.18
CA VAL A 52 -7.18 5.07 -1.50
C VAL A 52 -7.49 5.08 -2.99
N VAL A 53 -7.17 3.97 -3.65
CA VAL A 53 -7.32 3.80 -5.10
C VAL A 53 -7.97 2.46 -5.40
N SER A 54 -8.78 2.40 -6.45
CA SER A 54 -9.29 1.12 -6.96
C SER A 54 -8.20 0.44 -7.77
N TRP A 55 -8.00 -0.88 -7.58
CA TRP A 55 -7.00 -1.64 -8.34
C TRP A 55 -7.25 -1.63 -9.86
N ASP A 56 -8.52 -1.49 -10.25
CA ASP A 56 -8.99 -1.55 -11.63
C ASP A 56 -9.31 -0.17 -12.25
N ASP A 57 -8.98 0.93 -11.55
CA ASP A 57 -9.14 2.27 -12.11
C ASP A 57 -7.99 2.57 -13.09
N PRO A 58 -8.27 2.66 -14.41
CA PRO A 58 -7.23 2.87 -15.42
C PRO A 58 -6.63 4.29 -15.40
N THR A 59 -7.18 5.21 -14.60
CA THR A 59 -6.68 6.58 -14.46
C THR A 59 -5.61 6.72 -13.37
N VAL A 60 -5.37 5.67 -12.58
CA VAL A 60 -4.36 5.67 -11.52
C VAL A 60 -2.96 5.55 -12.11
N ASP A 61 -2.14 6.58 -11.88
CA ASP A 61 -0.70 6.53 -12.15
C ASP A 61 0.03 5.82 -11.01
N TRP A 62 0.32 4.53 -11.19
CA TRP A 62 1.02 3.72 -10.19
C TRP A 62 2.47 4.16 -9.94
N THR A 63 3.08 4.91 -10.87
CA THR A 63 4.46 5.41 -10.71
C THR A 63 4.57 6.57 -9.71
N ALA A 64 3.43 7.17 -9.34
CA ALA A 64 3.35 8.24 -8.36
C ALA A 64 3.39 7.76 -6.90
N PHE A 65 3.41 6.44 -6.65
CA PHE A 65 3.45 5.85 -5.32
C PHE A 65 4.78 5.14 -5.07
N ASP A 66 5.29 5.24 -3.85
CA ASP A 66 6.45 4.46 -3.41
C ASP A 66 6.09 3.00 -3.11
N VAL A 67 4.84 2.77 -2.69
CA VAL A 67 4.33 1.43 -2.35
C VAL A 67 2.81 1.36 -2.50
N ALA A 68 2.34 0.23 -3.01
CA ALA A 68 0.93 -0.15 -3.00
C ALA A 68 0.68 -1.26 -1.96
N VAL A 69 -0.32 -1.06 -1.11
CA VAL A 69 -0.73 -2.01 -0.06
C VAL A 69 -2.10 -2.54 -0.41
N ILE A 70 -2.19 -3.84 -0.69
CA ILE A 70 -3.47 -4.53 -0.92
C ILE A 70 -4.27 -4.51 0.38
N ARG A 71 -5.47 -3.91 0.34
CA ARG A 71 -6.39 -3.83 1.47
C ARG A 71 -7.68 -4.56 1.18
N SER A 72 -8.59 -3.89 0.48
CA SER A 72 -9.98 -4.32 0.32
C SER A 72 -10.34 -4.53 -1.15
N THR A 73 -9.43 -5.14 -1.91
CA THR A 73 -9.65 -5.59 -3.29
C THR A 73 -10.54 -6.84 -3.31
N TRP A 74 -11.68 -6.84 -2.62
CA TRP A 74 -12.43 -8.04 -2.28
C TRP A 74 -13.11 -8.70 -3.49
N ASP A 75 -13.19 -8.01 -4.63
CA ASP A 75 -13.66 -8.57 -5.89
C ASP A 75 -12.62 -9.43 -6.62
N TYR A 76 -11.35 -9.45 -6.16
CA TYR A 76 -10.25 -10.16 -6.84
C TYR A 76 -10.57 -11.63 -7.15
N HIS A 77 -11.28 -12.32 -6.26
CA HIS A 77 -11.58 -13.75 -6.43
C HIS A 77 -12.56 -14.01 -7.59
N ARG A 78 -13.41 -13.03 -7.95
CA ARG A 78 -14.28 -13.09 -9.13
C ARG A 78 -13.58 -12.64 -10.40
N ARG A 79 -12.53 -11.83 -10.28
CA ARG A 79 -11.76 -11.21 -11.36
C ARG A 79 -10.28 -11.63 -11.29
N PHE A 80 -10.03 -12.90 -11.00
CA PHE A 80 -8.70 -13.39 -10.62
C PHE A 80 -7.63 -13.12 -11.69
N ASP A 81 -7.93 -13.43 -12.95
CA ASP A 81 -6.96 -13.24 -14.04
C ASP A 81 -6.64 -11.77 -14.28
N GLU A 82 -7.66 -10.89 -14.24
CA GLU A 82 -7.48 -9.43 -14.33
C GLU A 82 -6.66 -8.89 -13.17
N PHE A 83 -7.00 -9.27 -11.95
CA PHE A 83 -6.29 -8.86 -10.75
C PHE A 83 -4.82 -9.30 -10.79
N MET A 84 -4.56 -10.55 -11.18
CA MET A 84 -3.20 -11.06 -11.28
C MET A 84 -2.41 -10.42 -12.44
N ALA A 85 -3.08 -10.01 -13.52
CA ALA A 85 -2.44 -9.22 -14.57
C ALA A 85 -2.03 -7.84 -14.05
N TRP A 86 -2.90 -7.17 -13.28
CA TRP A 86 -2.59 -5.91 -12.62
C TRP A 86 -1.44 -6.03 -11.60
N VAL A 87 -1.41 -7.06 -10.76
CA VAL A 87 -0.29 -7.28 -9.80
C VAL A 87 1.08 -7.41 -10.50
N ARG A 88 1.10 -7.82 -11.77
CA ARG A 88 2.32 -8.01 -12.57
C ARG A 88 2.68 -6.83 -13.46
N SER A 89 1.89 -5.74 -13.47
CA SER A 89 2.13 -4.57 -14.32
C SER A 89 3.24 -3.66 -13.79
#